data_AF-A0A4Q2KAF5-F1
#
_entry.id   AF-A0A4Q2KAF5-F1
#
_cell.length_a   1.000
_cell.length_b   1.000
_cell.length_c   1.000
_cell.angle_alpha   90.00
_cell.angle_beta   90.00
_cell.angle_gamma   90.00
#
_symmetry.space_group_name_H-M   'P 1'
#
loop_
_entity.id
_entity.type
_entity.pdbx_description
1 polymer ?
#
loop_
_entity_poly.entity_id
_entity_poly.type
_entity_poly.pdbx_seq_one_letter_code
_entity_poly.pdbx_strand_id
1 'polypeptide(L)'
;MKLKDLREQCALSETELMFYKDKGLFDETLCSDSELTDDSIEILSAVSLFREAGLGKEQIAEFCICNDVKRKIQILRKARDKLLNEMHCAGQLLDKVDFILYNLQHKNK
;
A
#
# COMPACT_ATOMS: atom_id res chain seq x y z
N MET A 1 -4.57 -20.27 5.30
CA MET A 1 -5.42 -19.04 5.27
C MET A 1 -6.18 -19.01 3.95
N LYS A 2 -7.48 -18.65 3.93
CA LYS A 2 -8.27 -18.61 2.68
C LYS A 2 -8.22 -17.23 2.04
N LEU A 3 -8.48 -17.17 0.74
CA LEU A 3 -8.55 -15.92 -0.02
C LEU A 3 -9.54 -14.91 0.58
N LYS A 4 -10.70 -15.37 1.06
CA LYS A 4 -11.71 -14.50 1.65
C LYS A 4 -11.20 -13.74 2.88
N ASP A 5 -10.51 -14.45 3.78
CA ASP A 5 -9.95 -13.87 5.01
C ASP A 5 -8.92 -12.78 4.67
N LEU A 6 -8.14 -13.02 3.62
CA LEU A 6 -7.11 -12.10 3.17
C LEU A 6 -7.67 -10.95 2.31
N ARG A 7 -8.78 -11.12 1.59
CA ARG A 7 -9.48 -9.99 0.94
C ARG A 7 -10.00 -8.98 1.96
N GLU A 8 -10.48 -9.47 3.11
CA GLU A 8 -10.90 -8.61 4.22
C GLU A 8 -9.70 -7.85 4.83
N GLN A 9 -8.55 -8.51 4.95
CA GLN A 9 -7.34 -7.92 5.52
C GLN A 9 -6.65 -6.93 4.58
N CYS A 10 -6.59 -7.24 3.28
CA CYS A 10 -5.86 -6.46 2.29
C CYS A 10 -6.75 -5.47 1.54
N ALA A 11 -8.07 -5.40 1.77
CA ALA A 11 -8.99 -4.45 1.12
C ALA A 11 -8.81 -4.32 -0.42
N LEU A 12 -8.41 -5.38 -1.11
CA LEU A 12 -8.18 -5.37 -2.56
C LEU A 12 -9.50 -5.55 -3.31
N SER A 13 -9.73 -4.69 -4.30
CA SER A 13 -10.84 -4.89 -5.22
C SER A 13 -10.61 -6.12 -6.09
N GLU A 14 -11.70 -6.72 -6.60
CA GLU A 14 -11.62 -7.87 -7.51
C GLU A 14 -10.84 -7.52 -8.79
N THR A 15 -11.03 -6.30 -9.29
CA THR A 15 -10.29 -5.76 -10.45
C THR A 15 -8.79 -5.65 -10.21
N GLU A 16 -8.35 -5.28 -9.01
CA GLU A 16 -6.92 -5.24 -8.66
C GLU A 16 -6.34 -6.64 -8.52
N LEU A 17 -7.08 -7.55 -7.89
CA LEU A 17 -6.67 -8.94 -7.76
C LEU A 17 -6.45 -9.59 -9.14
N MET A 18 -7.40 -9.37 -10.06
CA MET A 18 -7.29 -9.84 -11.44
C MET A 18 -6.10 -9.21 -12.17
N PHE A 19 -5.86 -7.91 -11.98
CA PHE A 19 -4.68 -7.25 -12.55
C PHE A 19 -3.36 -7.92 -12.12
N TYR A 20 -3.21 -8.24 -10.83
CA TYR A 20 -2.00 -8.90 -10.34
C TYR A 20 -1.91 -10.36 -10.80
N LYS A 21 -3.05 -11.06 -10.89
CA LYS A 21 -3.12 -12.40 -11.48
C LYS A 21 -2.68 -12.40 -12.95
N ASP A 22 -3.17 -11.46 -13.76
CA ASP A 22 -2.80 -11.30 -15.17
C ASP A 22 -1.30 -10.96 -15.35
N LYS A 23 -0.69 -10.37 -14.32
CA LYS A 23 0.76 -10.10 -14.27
C LYS A 23 1.58 -11.32 -13.83
N GLY A 24 0.93 -12.44 -13.51
CA GLY A 24 1.59 -13.67 -13.08
C GLY A 24 2.12 -13.63 -11.66
N LEU A 25 1.61 -12.72 -10.81
CA LEU A 25 2.00 -12.67 -9.38
C LEU A 25 1.38 -13.80 -8.57
N PHE A 26 0.32 -14.41 -9.08
CA PHE A 26 -0.46 -15.40 -8.37
C PHE A 26 -0.72 -16.60 -9.27
N ASP A 27 -0.73 -17.79 -8.68
CA ASP A 27 -1.10 -19.01 -9.36
C ASP A 27 -2.64 -19.15 -9.48
N GLU A 28 -3.10 -20.26 -10.04
CA GLU A 28 -4.52 -20.55 -10.17
C GLU A 28 -5.23 -20.72 -8.82
N THR A 29 -4.48 -20.99 -7.74
CA THR A 29 -5.04 -21.26 -6.41
C THR A 29 -5.62 -20.01 -5.75
N LEU A 30 -5.19 -18.83 -6.19
CA LEU A 30 -5.68 -17.54 -5.70
C LEU A 30 -7.18 -17.32 -5.96
N CYS A 31 -7.81 -18.08 -6.86
CA CYS A 31 -9.25 -17.97 -7.14
C CYS A 31 -10.05 -19.20 -6.70
N SER A 32 -9.43 -20.17 -6.04
CA SER A 32 -10.13 -21.35 -5.50
C SER A 32 -10.34 -21.26 -3.99
N ASP A 33 -11.23 -22.11 -3.47
CA ASP A 33 -11.46 -22.29 -2.03
C ASP A 33 -10.30 -23.01 -1.31
N SER A 34 -9.19 -23.23 -2.01
CA SER A 34 -7.96 -23.81 -1.48
C SER A 34 -7.24 -22.86 -0.52
N GLU A 35 -6.36 -23.43 0.29
CA GLU A 35 -5.46 -22.63 1.10
C GLU A 35 -4.44 -21.90 0.22
N LEU A 36 -4.16 -20.64 0.55
CA LEU A 36 -3.11 -19.86 -0.10
C LEU A 36 -1.73 -20.44 0.22
N THR A 37 -0.85 -20.40 -0.78
CA THR A 37 0.57 -20.71 -0.60
C THR A 37 1.30 -19.59 0.15
N ASP A 38 2.41 -19.91 0.82
CA ASP A 38 3.23 -18.92 1.53
C ASP A 38 3.70 -17.82 0.57
N ASP A 39 4.10 -18.16 -0.66
CA ASP A 39 4.46 -17.20 -1.71
C ASP A 39 3.33 -16.22 -2.02
N SER A 40 2.09 -16.72 -2.11
CA SER A 40 0.92 -15.86 -2.34
C SER A 40 0.69 -14.91 -1.17
N ILE A 41 0.88 -15.39 0.07
CA ILE A 41 0.75 -14.57 1.28
C ILE A 41 1.81 -13.48 1.33
N GLU A 42 3.07 -13.79 0.99
CA GLU A 42 4.14 -12.80 0.93
C GLU A 42 3.85 -11.70 -0.11
N ILE A 43 3.43 -12.10 -1.31
CA ILE A 43 3.09 -11.17 -2.38
C ILE A 43 1.91 -10.28 -1.98
N LEU A 44 0.85 -10.85 -1.38
CA LEU A 44 -0.31 -10.08 -0.95
C LEU A 44 0.03 -9.12 0.18
N SER A 45 0.91 -9.53 1.11
CA SER A 45 1.42 -8.66 2.16
C SER A 45 2.18 -7.46 1.58
N ALA A 46 3.04 -7.71 0.58
CA ALA A 46 3.75 -6.65 -0.13
C ALA A 46 2.79 -5.71 -0.88
N VAL A 47 1.79 -6.27 -1.57
CA VAL A 47 0.76 -5.50 -2.27
C VAL A 47 -0.01 -4.59 -1.31
N SER A 48 -0.45 -5.13 -0.16
CA SER A 48 -1.18 -4.36 0.86
C SER A 48 -0.34 -3.21 1.39
N LEU A 49 0.89 -3.51 1.83
CA LEU A 49 1.82 -2.53 2.38
C LEU A 49 2.10 -1.39 1.38
N PHE A 50 2.41 -1.73 0.14
CA PHE A 50 2.80 -0.73 -0.84
C PHE A 50 1.64 0.11 -1.35
N ARG A 51 0.43 -0.46 -1.41
CA ARG A 51 -0.77 0.30 -1.71
C ARG A 51 -1.07 1.32 -0.60
N GLU A 52 -0.93 0.92 0.67
CA GLU A 52 -1.06 1.83 1.81
C GLU A 52 0.03 2.92 1.79
N ALA A 53 1.24 2.58 1.34
CA ALA A 53 2.31 3.56 1.08
C ALA A 53 2.08 4.41 -0.19
N GLY A 54 0.94 4.26 -0.86
CA GLY A 54 0.53 5.05 -2.02
C GLY A 54 1.25 4.72 -3.33
N LEU A 55 1.91 3.57 -3.45
CA LEU A 55 2.46 3.12 -4.74
C LEU A 55 1.34 2.72 -5.71
N GLY A 56 1.57 2.96 -7.00
CA GLY A 56 0.66 2.50 -8.05
C GLY A 56 0.79 0.99 -8.28
N LYS A 57 -0.30 0.34 -8.71
CA LYS A 57 -0.37 -1.12 -8.95
C LYS A 57 0.71 -1.63 -9.91
N GLU A 58 1.13 -0.83 -10.90
CA GLU A 58 2.21 -1.18 -11.82
C GLU A 58 3.58 -1.24 -11.12
N GLN A 59 3.85 -0.31 -10.20
CA GLN A 59 5.10 -0.29 -9.45
C GLN A 59 5.17 -1.44 -8.44
N ILE A 60 4.01 -1.78 -7.86
CA ILE A 60 3.87 -2.94 -6.97
C ILE A 60 4.12 -4.23 -7.75
N ALA A 61 3.48 -4.40 -8.91
CA ALA A 61 3.71 -5.55 -9.77
C ALA A 61 5.18 -5.66 -10.19
N GLU A 62 5.80 -4.54 -10.58
CA GLU A 62 7.23 -4.48 -10.91
C GLU A 62 8.10 -4.94 -9.72
N PHE A 63 7.81 -4.49 -8.50
CA PHE A 63 8.55 -4.88 -7.30
C PHE A 63 8.46 -6.39 -7.03
N CYS A 64 7.28 -6.98 -7.20
CA CYS A 64 7.07 -8.41 -6.95
C CYS A 64 7.78 -9.29 -7.98
N ILE A 65 7.70 -8.93 -9.27
CA ILE A 65 8.24 -9.75 -10.37
C ILE A 65 9.75 -9.55 -10.58
N CYS A 66 10.27 -8.34 -10.35
CA CYS A 66 11.63 -7.99 -10.70
C CYS A 66 12.65 -8.72 -9.81
N ASN A 67 13.65 -9.37 -10.38
CA ASN A 67 14.76 -9.97 -9.60
C ASN A 67 15.94 -9.01 -9.37
N ASP A 68 15.95 -7.84 -10.00
CA ASP A 68 16.99 -6.84 -9.80
C ASP A 68 16.81 -6.09 -8.47
N VAL A 69 17.68 -6.42 -7.52
CA VAL A 69 17.74 -5.79 -6.18
C VAL A 69 17.88 -4.26 -6.28
N LYS A 70 18.67 -3.73 -7.22
CA LYS A 70 18.82 -2.27 -7.38
C LYS A 70 17.50 -1.64 -7.77
N ARG A 71 16.74 -2.31 -8.64
CA ARG A 71 15.43 -1.84 -9.07
C ARG A 71 14.41 -1.88 -7.93
N LYS A 72 14.37 -2.96 -7.14
CA LYS A 72 13.53 -3.04 -5.93
C LYS A 72 13.84 -1.90 -4.96
N ILE A 73 15.13 -1.64 -4.70
CA ILE A 73 15.56 -0.54 -3.82
C ILE A 73 15.10 0.82 -4.36
N GLN A 74 15.14 1.05 -5.67
CA GLN A 74 14.64 2.30 -6.26
C GLN A 74 13.14 2.48 -6.04
N ILE A 75 12.34 1.42 -6.18
CA ILE A 75 10.89 1.46 -5.94
C ILE A 75 10.62 1.78 -4.46
N LEU A 76 11.34 1.13 -3.54
CA LEU A 76 11.22 1.39 -2.10
C LEU A 76 11.61 2.83 -1.72
N ARG A 77 12.66 3.40 -2.33
CA ARG A 77 13.03 4.79 -2.12
C ARG A 77 11.93 5.75 -2.55
N LYS A 78 11.30 5.51 -3.71
CA LYS A 78 10.16 6.32 -4.16
C LYS A 78 8.99 6.27 -3.19
N ALA A 79 8.68 5.07 -2.66
CA ALA A 79 7.63 4.91 -1.66
C ALA A 79 7.94 5.70 -0.39
N ARG A 80 9.17 5.58 0.12
CA ARG A 80 9.67 6.32 1.28
C ARG A 80 9.56 7.83 1.07
N ASP A 81 10.00 8.35 -0.07
CA ASP A 81 9.97 9.78 -0.34
C ASP A 81 8.54 10.31 -0.44
N LYS A 82 7.61 9.50 -0.99
CA LYS A 82 6.17 9.83 -1.01
C LYS A 82 5.60 9.94 0.41
N LEU A 83 5.84 8.95 1.26
CA LEU A 83 5.41 8.95 2.66
C LEU A 83 5.98 10.15 3.43
N LEU A 84 7.26 10.46 3.25
CA LEU A 84 7.89 11.63 3.88
C LEU A 84 7.23 12.94 3.46
N ASN A 85 6.90 13.09 2.18
CA ASN A 85 6.21 14.28 1.67
C ASN A 85 4.79 14.39 2.25
N GLU A 86 4.04 13.28 2.30
CA GLU A 86 2.70 13.25 2.89
C GLU A 86 2.72 13.63 4.38
N MET A 87 3.67 13.07 5.15
CA MET A 87 3.88 13.45 6.55
C MET A 87 4.22 14.94 6.69
N HIS A 88 5.07 15.48 5.83
CA HIS A 88 5.45 16.90 5.87
C HIS A 88 4.25 17.80 5.58
N CYS A 89 3.46 17.50 4.55
CA CYS A 89 2.25 18.24 4.23
C CYS A 89 1.19 18.15 5.34
N ALA A 90 1.01 16.97 5.94
CA ALA A 90 0.11 16.78 7.08
C ALA A 90 0.55 17.61 8.29
N GLY A 91 1.85 17.68 8.58
CA GLY A 91 2.42 18.53 9.63
C GLY A 91 2.12 20.02 9.39
N GLN A 92 2.36 20.51 8.18
CA GLN A 92 2.04 21.91 7.82
C GLN A 92 0.54 22.24 7.93
N LEU A 93 -0.33 21.26 7.68
CA LEU A 93 -1.76 21.44 7.84
C LEU A 93 -2.15 21.46 9.33
N LEU A 94 -1.56 20.58 10.13
CA LEU A 94 -1.75 20.55 11.58
C LEU A 94 -1.36 21.90 12.22
N ASP A 95 -0.20 22.45 11.85
CA ASP A 95 0.25 23.76 12.36
C ASP A 95 -0.79 24.87 12.10
N LYS A 96 -1.45 24.85 10.95
CA LYS A 96 -2.52 25.81 10.61
C LYS A 96 -3.76 25.60 11.45
N VAL A 97 -4.14 24.35 11.71
CA VAL A 97 -5.28 24.01 12.58
C VAL A 97 -4.99 24.48 14.01
N ASP A 98 -3.79 24.22 14.52
CA ASP A 98 -3.37 24.62 15.86
C ASP A 98 -3.36 26.15 16.03
N PHE A 99 -2.91 26.89 15.00
CA PHE A 99 -2.98 28.34 15.00
C PHE A 99 -4.43 28.85 15.11
N ILE A 100 -5.37 28.24 14.38
CA ILE A 100 -6.79 28.62 14.46
C ILE A 100 -7.36 28.30 15.85
N LEU A 101 -7.06 27.13 16.39
CA LEU A 101 -7.48 26.72 17.73
C LEU A 101 -6.98 27.69 18.80
N TYR A 102 -5.69 28.04 18.76
CA TYR A 102 -5.08 29.01 19.66
C TYR A 102 -5.83 30.34 19.65
N ASN A 103 -6.07 30.88 18.45
CA ASN A 103 -6.78 32.16 18.28
C ASN A 103 -8.21 32.10 18.83
N LEU A 104 -8.95 31.01 18.60
CA LEU A 104 -10.31 30.87 19.13
C LEU A 104 -10.36 30.78 20.65
N GLN A 105 -9.38 30.10 21.26
CA GLN A 105 -9.26 30.00 22.72
C GLN A 105 -8.89 31.33 23.39
N HIS A 106 -8.18 32.20 22.67
CA HIS A 106 -7.64 33.46 23.22
C HIS A 106 -8.42 34.71 22.79
N LYS A 107 -9.37 34.60 21.84
CA LYS A 107 -10.31 35.68 21.48
C LYS A 107 -11.48 35.85 22.44
N ASN A 108 -11.71 34.90 23.34
CA ASN A 108 -12.78 34.94 24.36
C ASN A 108 -12.26 35.33 25.76
N LYS A 109 -11.05 35.90 25.85
CA LYS A 109 -10.51 36.57 27.03
C LYS A 109 -10.49 38.07 26.77
#